data_AF-A0A1G5PVA8-F1
#
_entry.id   AF-A0A1G5PVA8-F1
#
_cell.length_a   1.000
_cell.length_b   1.000
_cell.length_c   1.000
_cell.angle_alpha   90.00
_cell.angle_beta   90.00
_cell.angle_gamma   90.00
#
_symmetry.space_group_name_H-M   'P 1'
#
loop_
_entity.id
_entity.type
_entity.pdbx_description
1 polymer ?
#
loop_
_entity_poly.entity_id
_entity_poly.type
_entity_poly.pdbx_seq_one_letter_code
_entity_poly.pdbx_strand_id
1 'polypeptide(L)'
;MIRLYYDKPEKNMTHERGTVRNLSAYSRGMFAFVHSHPLADNPYHYPTPDWEDWRNGWKEMQRIAAQRTSETARENGLKIPHSQK
;
A
#
# COMPACT_ATOMS: atom_id res chain seq x y z
N MET A 1 2.46 44.27 32.16
CA MET A 1 1.69 44.44 30.90
C MET A 1 2.61 44.06 29.74
N ILE A 2 2.53 42.82 29.26
CA ILE A 2 3.44 42.30 28.21
C ILE A 2 2.66 42.26 26.90
N ARG A 3 3.09 43.07 25.92
CA ARG A 3 2.61 43.00 24.54
C ARG A 3 3.36 41.86 23.85
N LEU A 4 2.65 40.75 23.61
CA LEU A 4 3.12 39.69 22.72
C LEU A 4 2.77 40.10 21.29
N TYR A 5 3.79 40.34 20.48
CA TYR A 5 3.66 40.53 19.04
C TYR A 5 3.18 39.21 18.45
N TYR A 6 1.99 39.20 17.85
CA TYR A 6 1.56 38.14 16.96
C TYR A 6 2.42 38.19 15.71
N ASP A 7 3.48 37.38 15.70
CA ASP A 7 4.16 37.00 14.47
C ASP A 7 3.11 36.29 13.60
N LYS A 8 2.81 36.88 12.45
CA LYS A 8 1.82 36.34 11.51
C LYS A 8 2.32 34.96 11.09
N PRO A 9 1.58 33.86 11.33
CA PRO A 9 1.92 32.62 10.65
C PRO A 9 1.70 32.87 9.16
N GLU A 10 2.78 32.77 8.41
CA GLU A 10 2.80 32.84 6.96
C GLU A 10 1.62 32.04 6.41
N LYS A 11 0.74 32.76 5.70
CA LYS A 11 -0.32 32.16 4.89
C LYS A 11 0.34 31.32 3.81
N ASN A 12 0.64 30.06 4.13
CA ASN A 12 0.95 29.04 3.13
C ASN A 12 0.69 27.61 3.63
N MET A 13 -0.14 27.44 4.66
CA MET A 13 -0.82 26.16 4.86
C MET A 13 -2.15 26.22 4.13
N THR A 14 -2.06 26.15 2.80
CA THR A 14 -3.17 25.63 1.99
C THR A 14 -3.41 24.23 2.54
N HIS A 15 -4.51 24.10 3.28
CA HIS A 15 -5.04 22.84 3.76
C HIS A 15 -5.50 22.05 2.54
N GLU A 16 -4.55 21.53 1.76
CA GLU A 16 -4.83 20.59 0.69
C GLU A 16 -5.36 19.35 1.38
N ARG A 17 -6.70 19.27 1.42
CA ARG A 17 -7.47 18.08 1.76
C ARG A 17 -6.65 16.86 1.40
N GLY A 18 -6.23 16.09 2.40
CA GLY A 18 -5.33 14.95 2.28
C GLY A 18 -5.79 14.01 1.18
N THR A 19 -5.35 14.30 -0.04
CA THR A 19 -5.71 13.53 -1.20
C THR A 19 -4.56 12.60 -1.39
N VAL A 20 -4.86 11.30 -1.38
CA VAL A 20 -3.97 10.16 -1.62
C VAL A 20 -3.43 10.18 -3.08
N ARG A 21 -3.19 11.37 -3.64
CA ARG A 21 -2.80 11.62 -5.03
C ARG A 21 -1.29 11.52 -5.24
N ASN A 22 -0.48 11.53 -4.18
CA ASN A 22 0.99 11.41 -4.24
C ASN A 22 1.52 10.07 -3.73
N LEU A 23 0.76 8.97 -3.85
CA LEU A 23 1.36 7.64 -3.69
C LEU A 23 2.16 7.27 -4.94
N SER A 24 3.37 6.76 -4.75
CA SER A 24 4.18 6.18 -5.83
C SER A 24 3.45 5.01 -6.49
N ALA A 25 3.79 4.69 -7.72
CA ALA A 25 3.21 3.56 -8.44
C ALA A 25 3.33 2.25 -7.63
N TYR A 26 4.47 2.05 -6.97
CA TYR A 26 4.70 0.96 -6.03
C TYR A 26 3.69 0.90 -4.87
N SER A 27 3.51 2.01 -4.12
CA SER A 27 2.55 2.04 -3.02
C SER A 27 1.10 1.86 -3.48
N ARG A 28 0.77 2.36 -4.68
CA ARG A 28 -0.54 2.11 -5.31
C ARG A 28 -0.74 0.62 -5.64
N GLY A 29 0.31 -0.06 -6.07
CA GLY A 29 0.31 -1.51 -6.30
C GLY A 29 0.04 -2.32 -5.04
N MET A 30 0.71 -1.95 -3.94
CA MET A 30 0.47 -2.56 -2.63
C MET A 30 -0.99 -2.37 -2.18
N PHE A 31 -1.51 -1.14 -2.31
CA PHE A 31 -2.88 -0.80 -1.92
C PHE A 31 -3.93 -1.53 -2.76
N ALA A 32 -3.67 -1.67 -4.07
CA ALA A 32 -4.52 -2.41 -4.99
C ALA A 32 -4.71 -3.87 -4.54
N PHE A 33 -3.63 -4.56 -4.15
CA PHE A 33 -3.73 -5.93 -3.62
C PHE A 33 -4.61 -5.99 -2.37
N VAL A 34 -4.41 -5.08 -1.40
CA VAL A 34 -5.20 -5.03 -0.16
C VAL A 34 -6.70 -4.85 -0.43
N HIS A 35 -7.05 -4.10 -1.47
CA HIS A 35 -8.42 -3.83 -1.87
C HIS A 35 -8.95 -4.84 -2.91
N SER A 36 -8.24 -5.96 -3.10
CA SER A 36 -8.62 -7.04 -4.01
C SER A 36 -8.74 -6.62 -5.48
N HIS A 37 -8.02 -5.57 -5.89
CA HIS A 37 -7.86 -5.25 -7.30
C HIS A 37 -6.92 -6.26 -7.97
N PRO A 38 -7.33 -6.90 -9.07
CA PRO A 38 -6.49 -7.83 -9.79
C PRO A 38 -5.29 -7.11 -10.42
N LEU A 39 -4.18 -7.84 -10.60
CA LEU A 39 -2.99 -7.31 -11.27
C LEU A 39 -3.28 -6.80 -12.71
N ALA A 40 -4.33 -7.33 -13.35
CA ALA A 40 -4.77 -6.92 -14.67
C ALA A 40 -5.32 -5.48 -14.71
N ASP A 41 -5.80 -4.95 -13.58
CA ASP A 41 -6.30 -3.57 -13.45
C ASP A 41 -5.17 -2.56 -13.18
N ASN A 42 -3.95 -2.88 -13.59
CA ASN A 42 -2.83 -1.95 -13.49
C ASN A 42 -3.16 -0.68 -14.32
N PRO A 43 -3.23 0.51 -13.68
CA PRO A 43 -3.63 1.73 -14.36
C PRO A 43 -2.54 2.30 -15.29
N TYR A 44 -1.33 1.76 -15.27
CA TYR A 44 -0.21 2.21 -16.09
C TYR A 44 -0.13 1.42 -17.40
N HIS A 45 0.39 2.05 -18.45
CA HIS A 45 0.61 1.36 -19.73
C HIS A 45 1.88 0.51 -19.67
N TYR A 46 1.81 -0.72 -20.19
CA TYR A 46 3.01 -1.50 -20.42
C TYR A 46 3.72 -1.03 -21.71
N PRO A 47 5.06 -0.95 -21.75
CA PRO A 47 6.02 -1.05 -20.65
C PRO A 47 6.47 0.33 -20.16
N THR A 48 6.02 0.78 -19.00
CA THR A 48 6.56 1.97 -18.32
C THR A 48 7.18 1.61 -16.96
N PRO A 49 8.15 2.39 -16.47
CA PRO A 49 8.69 2.20 -15.12
C PRO A 49 7.61 2.18 -14.03
N ASP A 50 6.60 3.05 -14.15
CA ASP A 50 5.46 3.06 -13.23
C ASP A 50 4.63 1.76 -13.28
N TRP A 51 4.48 1.16 -14.47
CA TRP A 51 3.82 -0.14 -14.58
C TRP A 51 4.58 -1.23 -13.84
N GLU A 52 5.91 -1.25 -13.97
CA GLU A 52 6.77 -2.21 -13.27
C GLU A 52 6.74 -2.00 -11.77
N ASP A 53 6.84 -0.76 -11.30
CA ASP A 53 6.79 -0.40 -9.89
C ASP A 53 5.45 -0.77 -9.25
N TRP A 54 4.32 -0.47 -9.90
CA TRP A 54 3.00 -0.90 -9.43
C TRP A 54 2.89 -2.42 -9.35
N ARG A 55 3.35 -3.13 -10.38
CA ARG A 55 3.33 -4.60 -10.38
C ARG A 55 4.20 -5.18 -9.27
N ASN A 56 5.36 -4.57 -9.00
CA ASN A 56 6.26 -4.99 -7.93
C ASN A 56 5.61 -4.79 -6.55
N GLY A 57 4.96 -3.64 -6.31
CA GLY A 57 4.22 -3.39 -5.08
C GLY A 57 3.06 -4.36 -4.86
N TRP A 58 2.31 -4.68 -5.92
CA TRP A 58 1.21 -5.67 -5.85
C TRP A 58 1.72 -7.07 -5.47
N LYS A 59 2.80 -7.52 -6.13
CA LYS A 59 3.44 -8.81 -5.83
C LYS A 59 4.03 -8.87 -4.42
N GLU A 60 4.57 -7.77 -3.92
CA GLU A 60 5.11 -7.73 -2.57
C GLU A 60 4.01 -7.96 -1.53
N MET A 61 2.86 -7.29 -1.67
CA MET A 61 1.73 -7.55 -0.76
C MET A 61 1.16 -8.95 -0.89
N GLN A 62 1.18 -9.54 -2.10
CA GLN A 62 0.85 -10.95 -2.28
C GLN A 62 1.79 -11.87 -1.48
N ARG A 63 3.10 -11.62 -1.49
CA ARG A 63 4.08 -12.40 -0.70
C ARG A 63 3.86 -12.23 0.80
N ILE A 64 3.65 -10.99 1.26
CA ILE A 64 3.37 -10.68 2.67
C ILE A 64 2.09 -11.41 3.12
N ALA A 65 1.02 -11.37 2.30
CA ALA A 65 -0.21 -12.07 2.61
C ALA A 65 -0.01 -13.58 2.69
N ALA A 66 0.73 -14.17 1.74
CA ALA A 66 1.03 -15.60 1.75
C ALA A 66 1.85 -16.03 2.99
N GLN A 67 2.81 -15.20 3.42
CA GLN A 67 3.58 -15.43 4.64
C GLN A 67 2.68 -15.40 5.88
N ARG A 68 1.81 -14.39 6.00
CA ARG A 68 0.86 -14.29 7.13
C ARG A 68 -0.12 -15.46 7.17
N THR A 69 -0.57 -15.95 6.01
CA THR A 69 -1.40 -17.17 5.95
C THR A 69 -0.62 -18.39 6.42
N SER A 70 0.66 -18.52 6.05
CA SER A 70 1.50 -19.63 6.51
C SER A 70 1.78 -19.58 8.02
N GLU A 71 2.02 -18.40 8.58
CA GLU A 71 2.23 -18.22 10.02
C GLU A 71 0.94 -18.47 10.80
N THR A 72 -0.19 -17.92 10.32
CA THR A 72 -1.52 -18.16 10.92
C THR A 72 -1.90 -19.64 10.86
N ALA A 73 -1.58 -20.35 9.77
CA ALA A 73 -1.80 -21.80 9.66
C ALA A 73 -0.91 -22.61 10.62
N ARG A 74 0.32 -22.13 10.86
CA ARG A 74 1.26 -22.76 11.81
C ARG A 74 0.86 -22.51 13.27
N GLU A 75 0.35 -21.31 13.58
CA GLU A 75 -0.12 -20.93 14.92
C GLU A 75 -1.50 -21.51 15.27
N ASN A 76 -2.42 -21.64 14.31
CA ASN A 76 -3.75 -22.22 14.55
C ASN A 76 -3.77 -23.75 14.62
N GLY A 77 -2.61 -24.42 14.54
CA GLY A 77 -2.56 -25.88 14.66
C GLY A 77 -3.45 -26.61 13.64
N LEU A 78 -3.70 -26.00 12.48
CA LEU A 78 -4.37 -26.67 11.37
C LEU A 78 -3.42 -27.77 10.91
N LYS A 79 -3.65 -28.98 11.43
CA LYS A 79 -3.27 -30.22 10.78
C LYS A 79 -3.78 -30.14 9.35
N ILE A 80 -2.97 -29.60 8.45
CA ILE A 80 -3.14 -29.78 7.02
C ILE A 80 -3.18 -31.30 6.87
N PRO A 81 -4.29 -31.93 6.44
CA PRO A 81 -4.22 -33.34 6.11
C PRO A 81 -3.19 -33.43 4.98
N HIS A 82 -2.02 -33.97 5.30
CA HIS A 82 -1.18 -34.62 4.31
C HIS A 82 -2.03 -35.77 3.75
N SER A 83 -2.87 -35.47 2.76
CA SER A 83 -3.38 -36.45 1.81
C SER A 83 -2.33 -36.46 0.69
N GLN A 84 -1.20 -37.11 0.94
CA GLN A 84 -0.99 -38.53 0.64
C GLN A 84 -1.24 -38.78 -0.85
N LYS A 85 -0.17 -38.57 -1.64
CA LYS A 85 0.09 -39.41 -2.80
C LYS A 85 1.09 -40.47 -2.39
#